data_AF-A0A1Q4FP82-F1
#
_entry.id   AF-A0A1Q4FP82-F1
#
_cell.length_a   1.000
_cell.length_b   1.000
_cell.length_c   1.000
_cell.angle_alpha   90.00
_cell.angle_beta   90.00
_cell.angle_gamma   90.00
#
_symmetry.space_group_name_H-M   'P 1'
#
loop_
_entity.id
_entity.type
_entity.pdbx_description
1 polymer ?
#
loop_
_entity_poly.entity_id
_entity_poly.type
_entity_poly.pdbx_seq_one_letter_code
_entity_poly.pdbx_strand_id
1 'polypeptide(L)'
;MNGLWWMLPSLIVLVWLYLEWMRRQLSPRSAEYVAPHRVLAEPDIGAAAFDEAAAGVHALVADGYPYRAKPYAHAADAVAAFLWQMDRRAPHSLAHFHTLAAIRVYVLRDDWNAAARAREGWTDASRSACAESAWRCMTQPQWTSLVDAGLASNDDNVFHTAAQAADALGRNCAALHWQRLIDKPEAPQRWFKCACDADAERTTALVALAGRVLPLARIAAQADDDGSSAVVLAPESLQHDDAAYAQLVVLELVLELLTRFPDMGRDVVLAGFNSPLARSRQLALIAFLRRPRLHHDGEVVAALQRAANAEPGKSIEQHFRIAIADLDRAALPG
;
A
#
# COMPACT_ATOMS: atom_id res chain seq x y z
N MET A 1 7.07 -8.35 30.71
CA MET A 1 6.90 -7.06 30.01
C MET A 1 5.57 -7.06 29.29
N ASN A 2 4.51 -6.59 29.95
CA ASN A 2 3.17 -6.41 29.37
C ASN A 2 2.77 -4.95 29.61
N GLY A 3 2.46 -4.21 28.55
CA GLY A 3 1.95 -2.84 28.69
C GLY A 3 2.12 -2.01 27.42
N LEU A 4 1.01 -1.89 26.67
CA LEU A 4 0.67 -0.76 25.80
C LEU A 4 1.76 -0.21 24.86
N TRP A 5 2.06 -0.94 23.78
CA TRP A 5 2.66 -0.35 22.58
C TRP A 5 1.53 -0.10 21.58
N TRP A 6 1.08 1.15 21.50
CA TRP A 6 -0.15 1.55 20.84
C TRP A 6 -0.22 1.23 19.34
N MET A 7 -1.47 1.04 18.92
CA MET A 7 -2.01 1.04 17.55
C MET A 7 -1.49 2.23 16.72
N LEU A 8 -0.35 2.08 16.05
CA LEU A 8 -0.09 2.85 14.86
C LEU A 8 -0.57 2.01 13.67
N PRO A 9 -1.47 2.51 12.80
CA PRO A 9 -1.66 1.87 11.52
C PRO A 9 -0.29 1.77 10.84
N SER A 10 0.03 0.57 10.34
CA SER A 10 1.26 0.32 9.60
C SER A 10 1.40 1.35 8.48
N LEU A 11 2.63 1.69 8.08
CA LEU A 11 2.85 2.53 6.90
C LEU A 11 2.21 1.85 5.69
N ILE A 12 2.07 0.52 5.72
CA ILE A 12 1.28 -0.24 4.75
C ILE A 12 -0.18 0.18 4.73
N VAL A 13 -0.81 0.38 5.88
CA VAL A 13 -2.19 0.88 5.96
C VAL A 13 -2.27 2.36 5.58
N LEU A 14 -1.29 3.19 5.98
CA LEU A 14 -1.29 4.62 5.65
C LEU A 14 -0.99 4.89 4.16
N VAL A 15 -0.09 4.12 3.55
CA VAL A 15 0.20 4.15 2.10
C VAL A 15 -0.94 3.53 1.32
N TRP A 16 -1.59 2.47 1.82
CA TRP A 16 -2.84 1.98 1.24
C TRP A 16 -3.95 3.05 1.31
N LEU A 17 -4.10 3.75 2.44
CA LEU A 17 -5.04 4.87 2.59
C LEU A 17 -4.66 6.06 1.69
N TYR A 18 -3.38 6.30 1.45
CA TYR A 18 -2.88 7.33 0.54
C TYR A 18 -3.11 6.96 -0.93
N LEU A 19 -2.87 5.71 -1.32
CA LEU A 19 -3.17 5.19 -2.66
C LEU A 19 -4.69 5.13 -2.90
N GLU A 20 -5.48 4.79 -1.88
CA GLU A 20 -6.95 4.92 -1.86
C GLU A 20 -7.39 6.38 -1.98
N TRP A 21 -6.73 7.31 -1.29
CA TRP A 21 -6.99 8.74 -1.40
C TRP A 21 -6.62 9.28 -2.79
N MET A 22 -5.49 8.87 -3.37
CA MET A 22 -5.12 9.22 -4.75
C MET A 22 -6.08 8.61 -5.76
N ARG A 23 -6.53 7.35 -5.55
CA ARG A 23 -7.61 6.75 -6.35
C ARG A 23 -8.89 7.57 -6.26
N ARG A 24 -9.20 8.16 -5.11
CA ARG A 24 -10.36 9.05 -4.92
C ARG A 24 -10.19 10.45 -5.52
N GLN A 25 -8.97 10.96 -5.61
CA GLN A 25 -8.67 12.23 -6.30
C GLN A 25 -8.69 12.08 -7.82
N LEU A 26 -8.27 10.92 -8.33
CA LEU A 26 -8.29 10.57 -9.75
C LEU A 26 -9.63 9.97 -10.19
N SER A 27 -10.47 9.53 -9.25
CA SER A 27 -11.87 9.20 -9.48
C SER A 27 -12.63 10.50 -9.74
N PRO A 28 -13.25 10.68 -10.91
CA PRO A 28 -14.04 11.87 -11.19
C PRO A 28 -15.09 12.06 -10.09
N ARG A 29 -15.05 13.22 -9.42
CA ARG A 29 -16.09 13.66 -8.49
C ARG A 29 -17.45 13.47 -9.14
N SER A 30 -18.22 12.52 -8.59
CA SER A 30 -19.67 12.37 -8.73
C SER A 30 -20.27 13.04 -9.99
N ALA A 31 -19.92 12.52 -11.16
CA ALA A 31 -20.85 12.62 -12.28
C ALA A 31 -22.14 11.94 -11.78
N GLU A 32 -23.28 12.58 -12.00
CA GLU A 32 -24.57 11.91 -11.93
C GLU A 32 -24.44 10.60 -12.68
N TYR A 33 -24.33 9.47 -11.96
CA TYR A 33 -24.10 8.18 -12.60
C TYR A 33 -25.26 7.95 -13.57
N VAL A 34 -24.96 8.03 -14.87
CA VAL A 34 -25.82 7.53 -15.94
C VAL A 34 -26.25 6.15 -15.50
N ALA A 35 -27.55 5.95 -15.29
CA ALA A 35 -28.09 4.76 -14.64
C ALA A 35 -27.53 3.47 -15.31
N PRO A 36 -26.50 2.81 -14.75
CA PRO A 36 -25.71 1.84 -15.52
C PRO A 36 -26.57 0.63 -15.92
N HIS A 37 -27.56 0.27 -15.10
CA HIS A 37 -28.52 -0.79 -15.43
C HIS A 37 -29.29 -0.55 -16.74
N ARG A 38 -29.56 0.71 -17.12
CA ARG A 38 -30.28 1.03 -18.36
C ARG A 38 -29.39 0.88 -19.58
N VAL A 39 -28.19 1.47 -19.52
CA VAL A 39 -27.23 1.43 -20.62
C VAL A 39 -26.79 -0.01 -20.87
N LEU A 40 -26.48 -0.77 -19.82
CA LEU A 40 -26.03 -2.16 -19.92
C LEU A 40 -27.12 -3.13 -20.36
N ALA A 41 -28.41 -2.74 -20.25
CA ALA A 41 -29.52 -3.55 -20.75
C ALA A 41 -29.65 -3.50 -22.28
N GLU A 42 -28.99 -2.56 -22.97
CA GLU A 42 -28.98 -2.48 -24.42
C GLU A 42 -28.16 -3.62 -25.04
N PRO A 43 -28.75 -4.51 -25.86
CA PRO A 43 -28.04 -5.68 -26.40
C PRO A 43 -26.79 -5.31 -27.20
N ASP A 44 -26.86 -4.22 -27.96
CA ASP A 44 -25.82 -3.76 -28.90
C ASP A 44 -25.16 -2.45 -28.44
N ILE A 45 -24.83 -2.36 -27.14
CA ILE A 45 -24.11 -1.22 -26.57
C ILE A 45 -22.73 -1.04 -27.23
N GLY A 46 -22.40 0.18 -27.65
CA GLY A 46 -21.09 0.53 -28.20
C GLY A 46 -19.96 0.41 -27.16
N ALA A 47 -18.72 0.22 -27.62
CA ALA A 47 -17.56 0.00 -26.72
C ALA A 47 -17.37 1.13 -25.70
N ALA A 48 -17.41 2.39 -26.13
CA ALA A 48 -17.23 3.54 -25.23
C ALA A 48 -18.34 3.63 -24.15
N ALA A 49 -19.59 3.40 -24.54
CA ALA A 49 -20.71 3.40 -23.59
C ALA A 49 -20.61 2.22 -22.60
N PHE A 50 -20.11 1.09 -23.07
CA PHE A 50 -19.83 -0.07 -22.21
C PHE A 50 -18.73 0.23 -21.19
N ASP A 51 -17.61 0.82 -21.63
CA ASP A 51 -16.50 1.20 -20.75
C ASP A 51 -16.94 2.16 -19.64
N GLU A 52 -17.74 3.17 -20.00
CA GLU A 52 -18.28 4.14 -19.03
C GLU A 52 -19.25 3.47 -18.04
N ALA A 53 -20.17 2.63 -18.53
CA ALA A 53 -21.10 1.92 -17.66
C ALA A 53 -20.38 0.90 -16.75
N ALA A 54 -19.31 0.26 -17.24
CA ALA A 54 -18.45 -0.64 -16.46
C ALA A 54 -17.71 0.11 -15.35
N ALA A 55 -17.24 1.34 -15.59
CA ALA A 55 -16.67 2.20 -14.56
C ALA A 55 -17.73 2.59 -13.51
N GLY A 56 -18.96 2.84 -13.94
CA GLY A 56 -20.11 3.07 -13.06
C GLY A 56 -20.40 1.88 -12.13
N VAL A 57 -20.40 0.67 -12.68
CA VAL A 57 -20.54 -0.57 -11.89
C VAL A 57 -19.35 -0.77 -10.96
N HIS A 58 -18.13 -0.50 -11.41
CA HIS A 58 -16.95 -0.60 -10.56
C HIS A 58 -17.06 0.30 -9.33
N ALA A 59 -17.40 1.58 -9.52
CA ALA A 59 -17.57 2.53 -8.42
C ALA A 59 -18.70 2.11 -7.46
N LEU A 60 -19.81 1.56 -7.99
CA LEU A 60 -20.90 1.04 -7.18
C LEU A 60 -20.44 -0.06 -6.20
N VAL A 61 -19.59 -0.99 -6.66
CA VAL A 61 -19.16 -2.14 -5.84
C VAL A 61 -17.88 -1.86 -5.04
N ALA A 62 -16.96 -1.03 -5.54
CA ALA A 62 -15.72 -0.67 -4.88
C ALA A 62 -15.94 0.35 -3.75
N ASP A 63 -16.84 1.33 -3.92
CA ASP A 63 -17.15 2.33 -2.90
C ASP A 63 -18.13 1.86 -1.83
N GLY A 64 -18.45 0.55 -1.78
CA GLY A 64 -19.49 -0.04 -0.92
C GLY A 64 -19.26 0.02 0.60
N TYR A 65 -18.38 0.90 1.09
CA TYR A 65 -18.22 1.32 2.49
C TYR A 65 -19.26 2.41 2.86
N PRO A 66 -19.63 2.58 4.14
CA PRO A 66 -20.93 3.14 4.59
C PRO A 66 -21.13 4.66 4.39
N TYR A 67 -20.36 5.32 3.52
CA TYR A 67 -20.39 6.77 3.34
C TYR A 67 -21.30 7.26 2.19
N ARG A 68 -22.02 6.38 1.48
CA ARG A 68 -23.07 6.84 0.56
C ARG A 68 -24.35 7.16 1.33
N ALA A 69 -24.79 8.41 1.22
CA ALA A 69 -26.02 8.89 1.86
C ALA A 69 -27.31 8.22 1.33
N LYS A 70 -27.26 7.53 0.18
CA LYS A 70 -28.39 6.76 -0.36
C LYS A 70 -27.95 5.46 -1.06
N PRO A 71 -28.58 4.31 -0.76
CA PRO A 71 -28.39 3.07 -1.51
C PRO A 71 -28.87 3.22 -2.96
N TYR A 72 -28.18 2.58 -3.90
CA TYR A 72 -28.59 2.56 -5.30
C TYR A 72 -29.55 1.40 -5.54
N ALA A 73 -30.83 1.70 -5.79
CA ALA A 73 -31.89 0.69 -5.83
C ALA A 73 -31.71 -0.40 -6.89
N HIS A 74 -30.99 -0.10 -7.98
CA HIS A 74 -30.75 -1.01 -9.11
C HIS A 74 -29.33 -1.58 -9.12
N ALA A 75 -28.70 -1.73 -7.96
CA ALA A 75 -27.33 -2.22 -7.87
C ALA A 75 -27.20 -3.65 -8.42
N ALA A 76 -28.10 -4.54 -7.99
CA ALA A 76 -28.10 -5.93 -8.45
C ALA A 76 -28.32 -6.01 -9.97
N ASP A 77 -29.27 -5.25 -10.52
CA ASP A 77 -29.56 -5.20 -11.95
C ASP A 77 -28.36 -4.71 -12.77
N ALA A 78 -27.69 -3.65 -12.31
CA ALA A 78 -26.52 -3.09 -12.98
C ALA A 78 -25.36 -4.11 -13.04
N VAL A 79 -25.11 -4.82 -11.92
CA VAL A 79 -24.08 -5.87 -11.87
C VAL A 79 -24.45 -7.03 -12.79
N ALA A 80 -25.70 -7.51 -12.73
CA ALA A 80 -26.16 -8.60 -13.58
C ALA A 80 -26.07 -8.24 -15.07
N ALA A 81 -26.46 -7.03 -15.46
CA ALA A 81 -26.39 -6.55 -16.83
C ALA A 81 -24.93 -6.43 -17.33
N PHE A 82 -24.01 -5.93 -16.49
CA PHE A 82 -22.58 -5.91 -16.83
C PHE A 82 -22.03 -7.32 -17.07
N LEU A 83 -22.35 -8.27 -16.20
CA LEU A 83 -21.91 -9.65 -16.33
C LEU A 83 -22.48 -10.32 -17.58
N TRP A 84 -23.75 -10.04 -17.91
CA TRP A 84 -24.38 -10.52 -19.13
C TRP A 84 -23.69 -9.99 -20.40
N GLN A 85 -23.30 -8.72 -20.42
CA GLN A 85 -22.52 -8.13 -21.53
C GLN A 85 -21.13 -8.76 -21.63
N MET A 86 -20.44 -8.97 -20.50
CA MET A 86 -19.11 -9.59 -20.47
C MET A 86 -19.10 -11.04 -20.97
N ASP A 87 -20.17 -11.81 -20.73
CA ASP A 87 -20.28 -13.20 -21.19
C ASP A 87 -20.41 -13.30 -22.72
N ARG A 88 -20.79 -12.21 -23.39
CA ARG A 88 -21.04 -12.14 -24.85
C ARG A 88 -19.94 -11.40 -25.62
N ARG A 89 -18.98 -10.80 -24.93
CA ARG A 89 -17.94 -9.95 -25.51
C ARG A 89 -16.57 -10.53 -25.25
N ALA A 90 -15.68 -10.41 -26.23
CA ALA A 90 -14.28 -10.70 -26.00
C ALA A 90 -13.68 -9.66 -25.03
N PRO A 91 -12.91 -10.11 -24.02
CA PRO A 91 -12.09 -9.22 -23.20
C PRO A 91 -11.21 -8.32 -24.05
N HIS A 92 -11.24 -7.02 -23.79
CA HIS A 92 -10.42 -6.03 -24.52
C HIS A 92 -9.84 -4.93 -23.62
N SER A 93 -10.21 -4.89 -22.33
CA SER A 93 -9.72 -3.90 -21.37
C SER A 93 -9.55 -4.53 -20.00
N LEU A 94 -8.37 -4.34 -19.39
CA LEU A 94 -8.09 -4.80 -18.02
C LEU A 94 -8.94 -4.07 -16.96
N ALA A 95 -9.49 -2.89 -17.28
CA ALA A 95 -10.46 -2.22 -16.42
C ALA A 95 -11.70 -3.11 -16.18
N HIS A 96 -12.16 -3.83 -17.20
CA HIS A 96 -13.27 -4.78 -17.07
C HIS A 96 -12.91 -5.96 -16.17
N PHE A 97 -11.68 -6.44 -16.23
CA PHE A 97 -11.20 -7.47 -15.30
C PHE A 97 -11.27 -6.99 -13.85
N HIS A 98 -10.85 -5.75 -13.59
CA HIS A 98 -10.96 -5.15 -12.25
C HIS A 98 -12.41 -4.99 -11.79
N THR A 99 -13.33 -4.61 -12.68
CA THR A 99 -14.76 -4.59 -12.37
C THR A 99 -15.26 -5.97 -11.98
N LEU A 100 -14.88 -7.03 -12.72
CA LEU A 100 -15.22 -8.42 -12.38
C LEU A 100 -14.67 -8.84 -11.02
N ALA A 101 -13.40 -8.55 -10.75
CA ALA A 101 -12.76 -8.86 -9.48
C ALA A 101 -13.44 -8.13 -8.31
N ALA A 102 -13.74 -6.84 -8.48
CA ALA A 102 -14.44 -6.04 -7.49
C ALA A 102 -15.87 -6.55 -7.24
N ILE A 103 -16.61 -6.95 -8.28
CA ILE A 103 -17.91 -7.60 -8.14
C ILE A 103 -17.77 -8.88 -7.30
N ARG A 104 -16.80 -9.74 -7.62
CA ARG A 104 -16.58 -11.01 -6.90
C ARG A 104 -16.30 -10.77 -5.41
N VAL A 105 -15.41 -9.85 -5.07
CA VAL A 105 -15.14 -9.46 -3.67
C VAL A 105 -16.40 -8.91 -3.01
N TYR A 106 -17.12 -8.02 -3.71
CA TYR A 106 -18.34 -7.40 -3.20
C TYR A 106 -19.41 -8.43 -2.84
N VAL A 107 -19.71 -9.38 -3.74
CA VAL A 107 -20.75 -10.38 -3.53
C VAL A 107 -20.30 -11.51 -2.61
N LEU A 108 -19.01 -11.75 -2.41
CA LEU A 108 -18.53 -12.82 -1.52
C LEU A 108 -18.16 -12.35 -0.10
N ARG A 109 -18.38 -11.07 0.22
CA ARG A 109 -18.08 -10.54 1.56
C ARG A 109 -18.77 -11.32 2.68
N ASP A 110 -18.07 -11.46 3.80
CA ASP A 110 -18.59 -12.13 4.99
C ASP A 110 -19.56 -11.26 5.79
N ASP A 111 -19.40 -9.93 5.75
CA ASP A 111 -20.22 -8.94 6.45
C ASP A 111 -21.52 -8.57 5.70
N TRP A 112 -22.10 -9.51 4.96
CA TRP A 112 -23.26 -9.27 4.11
C TRP A 112 -24.54 -8.98 4.91
N ASN A 113 -25.01 -7.73 4.87
CA ASN A 113 -26.30 -7.34 5.46
C ASN A 113 -27.44 -7.52 4.46
N ALA A 114 -28.10 -8.69 4.49
CA ALA A 114 -29.19 -9.02 3.57
C ALA A 114 -30.35 -8.00 3.60
N ALA A 115 -30.74 -7.50 4.77
CA ALA A 115 -31.84 -6.55 4.91
C ALA A 115 -31.52 -5.19 4.26
N ALA A 116 -30.29 -4.71 4.39
CA ALA A 116 -29.84 -3.50 3.72
C ALA A 116 -29.78 -3.68 2.20
N ARG A 117 -29.25 -4.82 1.73
CA ARG A 117 -29.01 -5.10 0.31
C ARG A 117 -30.27 -5.47 -0.48
N ALA A 118 -31.32 -5.95 0.19
CA ALA A 118 -32.63 -6.13 -0.43
C ALA A 118 -33.18 -4.81 -1.04
N ARG A 119 -32.88 -3.65 -0.44
CA ARG A 119 -33.27 -2.34 -0.98
C ARG A 119 -32.52 -1.94 -2.26
N GLU A 120 -31.46 -2.67 -2.59
CA GLU A 120 -30.61 -2.47 -3.77
C GLU A 120 -30.84 -3.56 -4.83
N GLY A 121 -31.92 -4.35 -4.67
CA GLY A 121 -32.32 -5.42 -5.58
C GLY A 121 -31.65 -6.77 -5.34
N TRP A 122 -30.82 -6.90 -4.30
CA TRP A 122 -30.11 -8.14 -4.05
C TRP A 122 -30.99 -9.20 -3.37
N THR A 123 -30.95 -10.40 -3.95
CA THR A 123 -31.41 -11.67 -3.36
C THR A 123 -30.24 -12.65 -3.25
N ASP A 124 -30.34 -13.67 -2.40
CA ASP A 124 -29.31 -14.71 -2.30
C ASP A 124 -29.06 -15.43 -3.64
N ALA A 125 -30.11 -15.63 -4.42
CA ALA A 125 -30.03 -16.20 -5.77
C ALA A 125 -29.23 -15.28 -6.71
N SER A 126 -29.58 -13.99 -6.78
CA SER A 126 -28.86 -13.03 -7.63
C SER A 126 -27.39 -12.86 -7.20
N ARG A 127 -27.12 -12.88 -5.89
CA ARG A 127 -25.78 -12.79 -5.31
C ARG A 127 -24.92 -13.97 -5.77
N SER A 128 -25.43 -15.19 -5.61
CA SER A 128 -24.73 -16.42 -6.00
C SER A 128 -24.51 -16.48 -7.51
N ALA A 129 -25.53 -16.17 -8.30
CA ALA A 129 -25.44 -16.12 -9.77
C ALA A 129 -24.40 -15.09 -10.26
N CYS A 130 -24.34 -13.91 -9.64
CA CYS A 130 -23.32 -12.91 -9.96
C CYS A 130 -21.91 -13.38 -9.61
N ALA A 131 -21.74 -14.07 -8.47
CA ALA A 131 -20.44 -14.61 -8.05
C ALA A 131 -19.89 -15.65 -9.05
N GLU A 132 -20.75 -16.57 -9.50
CA GLU A 132 -20.41 -17.59 -10.48
C GLU A 132 -20.14 -16.99 -11.86
N SER A 133 -20.98 -16.05 -12.31
CA SER A 133 -20.80 -15.40 -13.61
C SER A 133 -19.52 -14.56 -13.66
N ALA A 134 -19.22 -13.82 -12.59
CA ALA A 134 -17.96 -13.08 -12.47
C ALA A 134 -16.75 -14.01 -12.55
N TRP A 135 -16.79 -15.16 -11.86
CA TRP A 135 -15.74 -16.18 -11.93
C TRP A 135 -15.52 -16.71 -13.35
N ARG A 136 -16.62 -17.09 -14.02
CA ARG A 136 -16.57 -17.61 -15.39
C ARG A 136 -15.97 -16.58 -16.34
N CYS A 137 -16.36 -15.32 -16.22
CA CYS A 137 -15.79 -14.24 -17.02
C CYS A 137 -14.29 -14.06 -16.73
N MET A 138 -13.87 -14.06 -15.45
CA MET A 138 -12.45 -13.89 -15.07
C MET A 138 -11.54 -15.05 -15.52
N THR A 139 -12.09 -16.26 -15.71
CA THR A 139 -11.33 -17.45 -16.11
C THR A 139 -11.21 -17.64 -17.62
N GLN A 140 -11.70 -16.67 -18.41
CA GLN A 140 -11.54 -16.65 -19.86
C GLN A 140 -10.04 -16.55 -20.25
N PRO A 141 -9.53 -17.41 -21.16
CA PRO A 141 -8.10 -17.44 -21.50
C PRO A 141 -7.57 -16.14 -22.13
N GLN A 142 -8.45 -15.34 -22.77
CA GLN A 142 -8.14 -14.07 -23.42
C GLN A 142 -7.56 -13.02 -22.46
N TRP A 143 -7.84 -13.13 -21.15
CA TRP A 143 -7.23 -12.24 -20.16
C TRP A 143 -5.71 -12.39 -20.11
N THR A 144 -5.19 -13.59 -20.36
CA THR A 144 -3.75 -13.87 -20.30
C THR A 144 -2.97 -12.95 -21.23
N SER A 145 -3.42 -12.81 -22.49
CA SER A 145 -2.75 -11.92 -23.46
C SER A 145 -2.82 -10.44 -23.08
N LEU A 146 -3.93 -9.98 -22.49
CA LEU A 146 -4.05 -8.59 -22.03
C LEU A 146 -3.14 -8.33 -20.81
N VAL A 147 -3.08 -9.29 -19.89
CA VAL A 147 -2.19 -9.23 -18.73
C VAL A 147 -0.74 -9.24 -19.18
N ASP A 148 -0.34 -10.12 -20.09
CA ASP A 148 1.04 -10.19 -20.59
C ASP A 148 1.45 -8.90 -21.29
N ALA A 149 0.59 -8.36 -22.15
CA ALA A 149 0.83 -7.08 -22.82
C ALA A 149 0.97 -5.93 -21.81
N GLY A 150 0.11 -5.89 -20.79
CA GLY A 150 0.17 -4.87 -19.76
C GLY A 150 1.38 -5.00 -18.83
N LEU A 151 1.79 -6.22 -18.49
CA LEU A 151 3.00 -6.48 -17.70
C LEU A 151 4.29 -6.07 -18.44
N ALA A 152 4.28 -6.16 -19.77
CA ALA A 152 5.37 -5.70 -20.63
C ALA A 152 5.37 -4.18 -20.88
N SER A 153 4.31 -3.47 -20.51
CA SER A 153 4.21 -2.02 -20.71
C SER A 153 5.24 -1.27 -19.86
N ASN A 154 5.77 -0.15 -20.38
CA ASN A 154 6.60 0.80 -19.62
C ASN A 154 5.75 1.85 -18.88
N ASP A 155 4.46 1.95 -19.18
CA ASP A 155 3.52 2.80 -18.46
C ASP A 155 3.22 2.16 -17.09
N ASP A 156 3.48 2.90 -16.01
CA ASP A 156 3.33 2.40 -14.64
C ASP A 156 1.86 2.12 -14.27
N ASN A 157 0.89 2.85 -14.82
CA ASN A 157 -0.54 2.59 -14.58
C ASN A 157 -1.00 1.33 -15.32
N VAL A 158 -0.58 1.15 -16.57
CA VAL A 158 -0.89 -0.05 -17.35
C VAL A 158 -0.27 -1.27 -16.68
N PHE A 159 1.00 -1.19 -16.28
CA PHE A 159 1.66 -2.27 -15.56
C PHE A 159 0.98 -2.58 -14.23
N HIS A 160 0.66 -1.57 -13.43
CA HIS A 160 -0.01 -1.77 -12.14
C HIS A 160 -1.35 -2.48 -12.32
N THR A 161 -2.12 -2.06 -13.33
CA THR A 161 -3.40 -2.68 -13.66
C THR A 161 -3.22 -4.15 -14.07
N ALA A 162 -2.23 -4.45 -14.90
CA ALA A 162 -1.93 -5.82 -15.31
C ALA A 162 -1.42 -6.69 -14.15
N ALA A 163 -0.59 -6.14 -13.26
CA ALA A 163 -0.09 -6.84 -12.08
C ALA A 163 -1.22 -7.21 -11.12
N GLN A 164 -2.18 -6.31 -10.87
CA GLN A 164 -3.36 -6.61 -10.06
C GLN A 164 -4.21 -7.72 -10.70
N ALA A 165 -4.43 -7.68 -12.01
CA ALA A 165 -5.13 -8.73 -12.74
C ALA A 165 -4.37 -10.07 -12.68
N ALA A 166 -3.05 -10.05 -12.81
CA ALA A 166 -2.19 -11.23 -12.69
C ALA A 166 -2.25 -11.85 -11.29
N ASP A 167 -2.17 -11.03 -10.23
CA ASP A 167 -2.28 -11.46 -8.83
C ASP A 167 -3.65 -12.15 -8.59
N ALA A 168 -4.74 -11.57 -9.11
CA ALA A 168 -6.09 -12.15 -9.03
C ALA A 168 -6.26 -13.46 -9.84
N LEU A 169 -5.42 -13.69 -10.86
CA LEU A 169 -5.31 -14.95 -11.60
C LEU A 169 -4.33 -15.95 -10.93
N GLY A 170 -3.78 -15.61 -9.76
CA GLY A 170 -2.81 -16.45 -9.05
C GLY A 170 -1.41 -16.48 -9.69
N ARG A 171 -1.09 -15.50 -10.56
CA ARG A 171 0.23 -15.37 -11.20
C ARG A 171 1.14 -14.52 -10.32
N ASN A 172 2.30 -15.06 -9.98
CA ASN A 172 3.29 -14.36 -9.17
C ASN A 172 4.07 -13.32 -10.00
N CYS A 173 3.85 -12.03 -9.72
CA CYS A 173 4.53 -10.91 -10.38
C CYS A 173 5.73 -10.35 -9.61
N ALA A 174 6.17 -10.99 -8.52
CA ALA A 174 7.20 -10.43 -7.63
C ALA A 174 8.52 -10.12 -8.33
N ALA A 175 8.96 -10.97 -9.27
CA ALA A 175 10.19 -10.74 -10.03
C ALA A 175 10.10 -9.48 -10.92
N LEU A 176 8.93 -9.19 -11.49
CA LEU A 176 8.71 -8.00 -12.31
C LEU A 176 8.68 -6.72 -11.45
N HIS A 177 8.04 -6.78 -10.29
CA HIS A 177 8.07 -5.67 -9.33
C HIS A 177 9.49 -5.40 -8.83
N TRP A 178 10.25 -6.46 -8.56
CA TRP A 178 11.66 -6.35 -8.16
C TRP A 178 12.49 -5.69 -9.25
N GLN A 179 12.39 -6.14 -10.51
CA GLN A 179 13.12 -5.53 -11.62
C GLN A 179 12.82 -4.03 -11.74
N ARG A 180 11.53 -3.66 -11.69
CA ARG A 180 11.14 -2.24 -11.73
C ARG A 180 11.67 -1.46 -10.54
N LEU A 181 11.72 -2.05 -9.35
CA LEU A 181 12.34 -1.40 -8.19
C LEU A 181 13.83 -1.12 -8.44
N ILE A 182 14.56 -2.08 -9.01
CA ILE A 182 15.97 -1.89 -9.38
C ILE A 182 16.15 -0.78 -10.42
N ASP A 183 15.24 -0.70 -11.40
CA ASP A 183 15.32 0.29 -12.47
C ASP A 183 15.04 1.73 -11.99
N LYS A 184 14.17 1.90 -10.98
CA LYS A 184 13.84 3.20 -10.38
C LYS A 184 13.71 3.12 -8.86
N PRO A 185 14.84 3.02 -8.13
CA PRO A 185 14.85 2.89 -6.68
C PRO A 185 14.42 4.19 -5.96
N GLU A 186 14.33 5.31 -6.64
CA GLU A 186 13.85 6.59 -6.08
C GLU A 186 12.33 6.62 -5.86
N ALA A 187 11.58 5.69 -6.46
CA ALA A 187 10.12 5.68 -6.46
C ALA A 187 9.54 4.88 -5.25
N PRO A 188 9.01 5.53 -4.20
CA PRO A 188 8.61 4.84 -2.96
C PRO A 188 7.50 3.80 -3.16
N GLN A 189 6.60 4.01 -4.12
CA GLN A 189 5.54 3.05 -4.47
C GLN A 189 6.08 1.69 -4.92
N ARG A 190 7.29 1.64 -5.51
CA ARG A 190 7.93 0.39 -5.95
C ARG A 190 8.47 -0.40 -4.76
N TRP A 191 9.04 0.30 -3.77
CA TRP A 191 9.45 -0.29 -2.49
C TRP A 191 8.25 -0.88 -1.76
N PHE A 192 7.17 -0.11 -1.68
CA PHE A 192 5.95 -0.53 -1.01
C PHE A 192 5.42 -1.86 -1.58
N LYS A 193 5.29 -1.96 -2.90
CA LYS A 193 4.78 -3.19 -3.53
C LYS A 193 5.70 -4.39 -3.31
N CYS A 194 7.03 -4.20 -3.26
CA CYS A 194 7.95 -5.28 -2.93
C CYS A 194 7.91 -5.66 -1.43
N ALA A 195 7.60 -4.70 -0.56
CA ALA A 195 7.58 -4.88 0.90
C ALA A 195 6.30 -5.58 1.41
N CYS A 196 5.15 -5.38 0.76
CA CYS A 196 3.86 -5.97 1.20
C CYS A 196 3.92 -7.48 1.38
N ASP A 197 4.49 -8.19 0.40
CA ASP A 197 4.53 -9.65 0.32
C ASP A 197 5.97 -10.18 0.44
N ALA A 198 6.83 -9.42 1.13
CA ALA A 198 8.21 -9.83 1.39
C ALA A 198 8.25 -10.94 2.45
N ASP A 199 8.88 -12.06 2.10
CA ASP A 199 9.37 -13.04 3.05
C ASP A 199 10.73 -12.60 3.63
N ALA A 200 11.37 -13.48 4.40
CA ALA A 200 12.67 -13.19 5.00
C ALA A 200 13.75 -12.88 3.95
N GLU A 201 13.83 -13.67 2.88
CA GLU A 201 14.84 -13.52 1.83
C GLU A 201 14.66 -12.21 1.06
N ARG A 202 13.42 -11.89 0.66
CA ARG A 202 13.10 -10.63 -0.01
C ARG A 202 13.31 -9.44 0.89
N THR A 203 13.04 -9.56 2.19
CA THR A 203 13.33 -8.48 3.13
C THR A 203 14.82 -8.24 3.23
N THR A 204 15.63 -9.30 3.34
CA THR A 204 17.09 -9.22 3.29
C THR A 204 17.56 -8.48 2.02
N ALA A 205 17.00 -8.83 0.86
CA ALA A 205 17.33 -8.18 -0.41
C ALA A 205 16.92 -6.69 -0.43
N LEU A 206 15.73 -6.34 0.08
CA LEU A 206 15.25 -4.96 0.17
C LEU A 206 16.16 -4.10 1.07
N VAL A 207 16.53 -4.62 2.24
CA VAL A 207 17.43 -3.92 3.18
C VAL A 207 18.80 -3.71 2.56
N ALA A 208 19.34 -4.73 1.88
CA ALA A 208 20.61 -4.62 1.17
C ALA A 208 20.55 -3.62 0.00
N LEU A 209 19.43 -3.56 -0.73
CA LEU A 209 19.22 -2.54 -1.75
C LEU A 209 19.18 -1.14 -1.13
N ALA A 210 18.46 -0.97 -0.02
CA ALA A 210 18.31 0.31 0.66
C ALA A 210 19.66 0.86 1.12
N GLY A 211 20.52 0.00 1.67
CA GLY A 211 21.89 0.35 2.05
C GLY A 211 22.76 0.83 0.90
N ARG A 212 22.47 0.42 -0.34
CA ARG A 212 23.22 0.84 -1.53
C ARG A 212 22.69 2.11 -2.18
N VAL A 213 21.37 2.33 -2.17
CA VAL A 213 20.73 3.38 -2.98
C VAL A 213 20.28 4.58 -2.15
N LEU A 214 20.02 4.40 -0.84
CA LEU A 214 19.71 5.53 0.03
C LEU A 214 21.01 6.21 0.47
N PRO A 215 21.03 7.55 0.57
CA PRO A 215 22.18 8.27 1.09
C PRO A 215 22.19 8.23 2.63
N LEU A 216 22.28 7.01 3.21
CA LEU A 216 22.15 6.77 4.64
C LEU A 216 23.13 7.59 5.47
N ALA A 217 24.39 7.71 5.02
CA ALA A 217 25.40 8.53 5.69
C ALA A 217 25.01 10.02 5.73
N ARG A 218 24.40 10.54 4.64
CA ARG A 218 23.92 11.93 4.59
C ARG A 218 22.76 12.14 5.54
N ILE A 219 21.79 11.22 5.55
CA ILE A 219 20.64 11.26 6.47
C ILE A 219 21.14 11.19 7.92
N ALA A 220 22.14 10.35 8.20
CA ALA A 220 22.74 10.24 9.52
C ALA A 220 23.51 11.50 9.94
N ALA A 221 24.20 12.19 9.01
CA ALA A 221 25.06 13.34 9.31
C ALA A 221 24.31 14.68 9.49
N GLN A 222 23.05 14.79 9.04
CA GLN A 222 22.27 16.03 9.10
C GLN A 222 21.95 16.54 10.52
N ALA A 223 22.33 15.79 11.56
CA ALA A 223 22.23 16.20 12.96
C ALA A 223 23.44 17.03 13.46
N ASP A 224 24.59 17.00 12.77
CA ASP A 224 25.86 17.55 13.30
C ASP A 224 26.20 18.95 12.76
N ASP A 225 25.55 19.42 11.69
CA ASP A 225 25.88 20.70 11.02
C ASP A 225 24.99 21.85 11.54
N ASP A 226 25.50 22.51 12.57
CA ASP A 226 25.19 23.86 13.07
C ASP A 226 23.74 24.35 12.91
N GLY A 227 22.75 23.61 13.46
CA GLY A 227 21.37 24.07 13.73
C GLY A 227 20.53 24.59 12.54
N SER A 228 21.12 24.69 11.35
CA SER A 228 20.62 25.40 10.17
C SER A 228 20.23 24.45 9.05
N SER A 229 20.73 23.21 9.05
CA SER A 229 20.39 22.20 8.03
C SER A 229 19.09 21.44 8.32
N ALA A 230 18.60 21.49 9.57
CA ALA A 230 17.28 20.97 9.94
C ALA A 230 16.12 21.66 9.18
N VAL A 231 16.36 22.86 8.63
CA VAL A 231 15.38 23.63 7.86
C VAL A 231 15.14 23.06 6.46
N VAL A 232 16.10 22.30 5.89
CA VAL A 232 15.97 21.79 4.52
C VAL A 232 15.02 20.60 4.44
N LEU A 233 14.66 19.98 5.57
CA LEU A 233 13.75 18.83 5.64
C LEU A 233 12.72 18.94 6.77
N ALA A 234 12.31 20.16 7.16
CA ALA A 234 11.15 20.30 8.01
C ALA A 234 9.94 19.68 7.27
N PRO A 235 9.09 18.87 7.92
CA PRO A 235 7.91 18.29 7.27
C PRO A 235 7.02 19.34 6.59
N GLU A 236 7.05 20.60 7.08
CA GLU A 236 6.32 21.72 6.47
C GLU A 236 7.02 22.34 5.24
N SER A 237 8.34 22.18 5.08
CA SER A 237 9.11 22.67 3.92
C SER A 237 9.29 21.62 2.81
N LEU A 238 9.15 20.34 3.15
CA LEU A 238 9.16 19.25 2.19
C LEU A 238 7.81 19.15 1.48
N GLN A 239 7.77 19.61 0.23
CA GLN A 239 6.68 19.24 -0.66
C GLN A 239 6.76 17.74 -0.95
N HIS A 240 5.61 17.08 -1.07
CA HIS A 240 5.53 15.63 -1.29
C HIS A 240 6.24 15.17 -2.59
N ASP A 241 6.57 16.11 -3.48
CA ASP A 241 7.25 15.87 -4.76
C ASP A 241 8.79 15.99 -4.68
N ASP A 242 9.36 16.27 -3.50
CA ASP A 242 10.82 16.35 -3.34
C ASP A 242 11.47 14.96 -3.29
N ALA A 243 12.52 14.76 -4.09
CA ALA A 243 13.34 13.54 -4.08
C ALA A 243 13.90 13.22 -2.69
N ALA A 244 14.19 14.24 -1.87
CA ALA A 244 14.64 14.04 -0.50
C ALA A 244 13.53 13.46 0.40
N TYR A 245 12.28 13.93 0.22
CA TYR A 245 11.14 13.37 0.95
C TYR A 245 10.88 11.91 0.54
N ALA A 246 10.95 11.59 -0.76
CA ALA A 246 10.82 10.22 -1.25
C ALA A 246 11.84 9.26 -0.59
N GLN A 247 13.09 9.67 -0.43
CA GLN A 247 14.12 8.87 0.27
C GLN A 247 13.78 8.61 1.75
N LEU A 248 13.19 9.60 2.43
CA LEU A 248 12.74 9.43 3.81
C LEU A 248 11.55 8.47 3.92
N VAL A 249 10.60 8.51 2.97
CA VAL A 249 9.51 7.53 2.89
C VAL A 249 10.05 6.12 2.69
N VAL A 250 11.05 5.95 1.82
CA VAL A 250 11.71 4.65 1.63
C VAL A 250 12.43 4.20 2.91
N LEU A 251 13.12 5.12 3.61
CA LEU A 251 13.74 4.81 4.91
C LEU A 251 12.71 4.29 5.92
N GLU A 252 11.53 4.92 6.02
CA GLU A 252 10.46 4.44 6.90
C GLU A 252 9.95 3.05 6.53
N LEU A 253 9.74 2.79 5.24
CA LEU A 253 9.34 1.45 4.75
C LEU A 253 10.36 0.38 5.16
N VAL A 254 11.65 0.66 4.98
CA VAL A 254 12.72 -0.28 5.33
C VAL A 254 12.82 -0.45 6.84
N LEU A 255 12.76 0.63 7.62
CA LEU A 255 12.74 0.55 9.09
C LEU A 255 11.55 -0.26 9.61
N GLU A 256 10.37 -0.15 8.98
CA GLU A 256 9.20 -0.95 9.32
C GLU A 256 9.44 -2.44 9.06
N LEU A 257 10.04 -2.79 7.90
CA LEU A 257 10.47 -4.17 7.62
C LEU A 257 11.48 -4.70 8.65
N LEU A 258 12.41 -3.85 9.08
CA LEU A 258 13.42 -4.18 10.08
C LEU A 258 12.84 -4.49 11.47
N THR A 259 11.61 -4.05 11.76
CA THR A 259 10.90 -4.47 12.98
C THR A 259 10.45 -5.93 12.92
N ARG A 260 10.23 -6.49 11.72
CA ARG A 260 9.83 -7.89 11.49
C ARG A 260 11.05 -8.80 11.28
N PHE A 261 12.14 -8.27 10.74
CA PHE A 261 13.36 -9.03 10.40
C PHE A 261 14.59 -8.36 11.03
N PRO A 262 14.92 -8.71 12.29
CA PRO A 262 15.87 -7.95 13.10
C PRO A 262 17.35 -8.13 12.71
N ASP A 263 17.73 -9.19 11.99
CA ASP A 263 19.16 -9.54 11.87
C ASP A 263 20.00 -8.69 10.88
N MET A 264 19.45 -7.61 10.30
CA MET A 264 20.12 -6.83 9.23
C MET A 264 19.82 -5.33 9.26
N GLY A 265 20.67 -4.49 8.69
CA GLY A 265 20.36 -3.06 8.48
C GLY A 265 20.81 -2.13 9.61
N ARG A 266 22.00 -2.36 10.15
CA ARG A 266 22.67 -1.48 11.12
C ARG A 266 22.67 -0.02 10.65
N ASP A 267 23.14 0.23 9.43
CA ASP A 267 23.28 1.59 8.89
C ASP A 267 21.92 2.27 8.66
N VAL A 268 20.89 1.47 8.38
CA VAL A 268 19.50 1.96 8.29
C VAL A 268 19.00 2.42 9.66
N VAL A 269 19.32 1.68 10.72
CA VAL A 269 18.98 2.08 12.11
C VAL A 269 19.71 3.36 12.50
N LEU A 270 21.01 3.47 12.20
CA LEU A 270 21.80 4.68 12.45
C LEU A 270 21.21 5.90 11.74
N ALA A 271 20.88 5.78 10.44
CA ALA A 271 20.22 6.84 9.69
C ALA A 271 18.84 7.18 10.27
N GLY A 272 18.09 6.17 10.70
CA GLY A 272 16.76 6.33 11.29
C GLY A 272 16.77 7.15 12.58
N PHE A 273 17.78 7.01 13.45
CA PHE A 273 17.89 7.80 14.69
C PHE A 273 18.04 9.30 14.46
N ASN A 274 18.67 9.70 13.36
CA ASN A 274 18.92 11.10 13.00
C ASN A 274 17.94 11.63 11.95
N SER A 275 16.96 10.83 11.53
CA SER A 275 15.95 11.25 10.55
C SER A 275 15.16 12.46 11.05
N PRO A 276 14.83 13.43 10.18
CA PRO A 276 13.97 14.55 10.53
C PRO A 276 12.53 14.09 10.88
N LEU A 277 12.10 12.92 10.40
CA LEU A 277 10.76 12.38 10.65
C LEU A 277 10.70 11.67 12.01
N ALA A 278 9.80 12.13 12.88
CA ALA A 278 9.55 11.55 14.20
C ALA A 278 9.24 10.04 14.13
N ARG A 279 8.46 9.63 13.12
CA ARG A 279 8.11 8.23 12.88
C ARG A 279 9.34 7.39 12.52
N SER A 280 10.23 7.87 11.65
CA SER A 280 11.51 7.20 11.36
C SER A 280 12.33 6.96 12.63
N ARG A 281 12.48 7.97 13.49
CA ARG A 281 13.22 7.83 14.76
C ARG A 281 12.58 6.79 15.68
N GLN A 282 11.26 6.78 15.77
CA GLN A 282 10.52 5.78 16.54
C GLN A 282 10.70 4.36 15.96
N LEU A 283 10.61 4.18 14.64
CA LEU A 283 10.82 2.89 13.99
C LEU A 283 12.27 2.39 14.16
N ALA A 284 13.25 3.30 14.12
CA ALA A 284 14.65 2.99 14.39
C ALA A 284 14.86 2.49 15.83
N LEU A 285 14.23 3.14 16.81
CA LEU A 285 14.24 2.68 18.19
C LEU A 285 13.62 1.28 18.34
N ILE A 286 12.47 1.03 17.71
CA ILE A 286 11.82 -0.28 17.74
C ILE A 286 12.72 -1.34 17.07
N ALA A 287 13.30 -1.03 15.91
CA ALA A 287 14.22 -1.92 15.21
C ALA A 287 15.45 -2.24 16.06
N PHE A 288 16.03 -1.23 16.72
CA PHE A 288 17.15 -1.41 17.65
C PHE A 288 16.79 -2.29 18.84
N LEU A 289 15.66 -2.04 19.51
CA LEU A 289 15.24 -2.81 20.69
C LEU A 289 14.99 -4.29 20.37
N ARG A 290 14.55 -4.60 19.15
CA ARG A 290 14.37 -5.99 18.68
C ARG A 290 15.67 -6.69 18.30
N ARG A 291 16.84 -6.05 18.49
CA ARG A 291 18.15 -6.54 18.04
C ARG A 291 19.19 -6.56 19.15
N PRO A 292 19.26 -7.64 19.93
CA PRO A 292 20.28 -7.80 20.97
C PRO A 292 21.72 -7.59 20.48
N ARG A 293 22.03 -7.96 19.23
CA ARG A 293 23.37 -7.73 18.65
C ARG A 293 23.76 -6.25 18.55
N LEU A 294 22.79 -5.36 18.31
CA LEU A 294 23.07 -3.92 18.23
C LEU A 294 23.25 -3.30 19.63
N HIS A 295 22.79 -3.95 20.70
CA HIS A 295 22.93 -3.46 22.07
C HIS A 295 24.39 -3.44 22.54
N HIS A 296 25.25 -4.22 21.87
CA HIS A 296 26.70 -4.28 22.13
C HIS A 296 27.52 -3.50 21.10
N ASP A 297 26.88 -2.86 20.13
CA ASP A 297 27.57 -2.03 19.14
C ASP A 297 27.73 -0.61 19.69
N GLY A 298 28.95 -0.27 20.10
CA GLY A 298 29.24 1.01 20.76
C GLY A 298 28.89 2.23 19.92
N GLU A 299 28.99 2.16 18.59
CA GLU A 299 28.61 3.26 17.70
C GLU A 299 27.10 3.46 17.68
N VAL A 300 26.33 2.37 17.60
CA VAL A 300 24.87 2.40 17.59
C VAL A 300 24.31 2.86 18.94
N VAL A 301 24.89 2.40 20.05
CA VAL A 301 24.52 2.87 21.40
C VAL A 301 24.85 4.35 21.57
N ALA A 302 26.02 4.81 21.10
CA ALA A 302 26.36 6.23 21.14
C ALA A 302 25.40 7.07 20.25
N ALA A 303 24.98 6.55 19.10
CA ALA A 303 23.99 7.21 18.24
C ALA A 303 22.61 7.30 18.92
N LEU A 304 22.17 6.24 19.59
CA LEU A 304 20.95 6.22 20.41
C LEU A 304 20.98 7.30 21.49
N GLN A 305 22.12 7.45 22.19
CA GLN A 305 22.31 8.47 23.22
C GLN A 305 22.27 9.89 22.65
N ARG A 306 22.93 10.12 21.51
CA ARG A 306 22.85 11.42 20.80
C ARG A 306 21.42 11.75 20.39
N ALA A 307 20.71 10.81 19.78
CA ALA A 307 19.31 10.99 19.40
C ALA A 307 18.42 11.31 20.62
N ALA A 308 18.61 10.63 21.74
CA ALA A 308 17.88 10.90 22.98
C ALA A 308 18.10 12.33 23.52
N ASN A 309 19.31 12.89 23.32
CA ASN A 309 19.64 14.24 23.77
C ASN A 309 19.14 15.33 22.81
N ALA A 310 19.01 15.02 21.52
CA ALA A 310 18.59 15.95 20.48
C ALA A 310 17.08 15.85 20.14
N GLU A 311 16.35 14.90 20.74
CA GLU A 311 14.96 14.62 20.37
C GLU A 311 14.01 15.79 20.70
N PRO A 312 13.35 16.40 19.69
CA PRO A 312 12.39 17.49 19.94
C PRO A 312 11.09 17.00 20.60
N GLY A 313 10.67 15.75 20.32
CA GLY A 313 9.40 15.21 20.81
C GLY A 313 9.51 14.53 22.18
N LYS A 314 8.92 15.12 23.22
CA LYS A 314 9.01 14.62 24.60
C LYS A 314 8.59 13.15 24.79
N SER A 315 7.58 12.68 24.06
CA SER A 315 7.16 11.28 24.13
C SER A 315 8.22 10.34 23.55
N ILE A 316 8.84 10.70 22.43
CA ILE A 316 9.88 9.88 21.78
C ILE A 316 11.16 9.93 22.62
N GLU A 317 11.50 11.11 23.16
CA GLU A 317 12.65 11.31 24.06
C GLU A 317 12.56 10.35 25.24
N GLN A 318 11.39 10.27 25.88
CA GLN A 318 11.15 9.36 27.00
C GLN A 318 11.37 7.89 26.62
N HIS A 319 10.93 7.46 25.43
CA HIS A 319 11.17 6.08 24.97
C HIS A 319 12.66 5.80 24.76
N PHE A 320 13.41 6.74 24.18
CA PHE A 320 14.86 6.63 24.05
C PHE A 320 15.54 6.50 25.43
N ARG A 321 15.16 7.35 26.39
CA ARG A 321 15.72 7.34 27.75
C ARG A 321 15.46 6.02 28.47
N ILE A 322 14.25 5.46 28.33
CA ILE A 322 13.90 4.15 28.89
C ILE A 322 14.79 3.07 28.28
N ALA A 323 14.94 3.05 26.95
CA ALA A 323 15.80 2.09 26.26
C ALA A 323 17.27 2.16 26.74
N ILE A 324 17.82 3.36 26.91
CA ILE A 324 19.19 3.55 27.42
C ILE A 324 19.32 3.01 28.85
N ALA A 325 18.38 3.36 29.74
CA ALA A 325 18.40 2.88 31.12
C ALA A 325 18.29 1.34 31.21
N ASP A 326 17.55 0.71 30.29
CA ASP A 326 17.45 -0.74 30.20
C ASP A 326 18.78 -1.39 29.78
N LEU A 327 19.49 -0.79 28.83
CA LEU A 327 20.82 -1.24 28.41
C LEU A 327 21.84 -1.14 29.54
N ASP A 328 21.87 -0.01 30.25
CA ASP A 328 22.81 0.20 31.36
C ASP A 328 22.56 -0.81 32.49
N ARG A 329 21.29 -1.13 32.78
CA ARG A 329 20.94 -2.18 33.76
C ARG A 329 21.39 -3.57 33.31
N ALA A 330 21.30 -3.87 32.03
CA ALA A 330 21.74 -5.16 31.49
C ALA A 330 23.27 -5.31 31.42
N ALA A 331 24.02 -4.19 31.40
CA ALA A 331 25.48 -4.17 31.33
C ALA A 331 26.18 -4.30 32.70
N LEU A 332 25.46 -4.12 33.82
CA LEU A 332 26.02 -4.31 35.15
C LEU A 332 26.28 -5.81 35.42
N PRO A 333 27.48 -6.21 35.86
CA PRO A 333 27.72 -7.58 36.29
C PRO A 333 26.82 -7.88 37.50
N GLY A 334 25.99 -8.92 37.37
CA GLY A 334 25.21 -9.48 38.47
C GLY A 334 26.07 -10.16 39.52
#